data_AF-A0A2A8V0M7-F1
#
_entry.id   AF-A0A2A8V0M7-F1
#
_cell.length_a   1.000
_cell.length_b   1.000
_cell.length_c   1.000
_cell.angle_alpha   90.00
_cell.angle_beta   90.00
_cell.angle_gamma   90.00
#
_symmetry.space_group_name_H-M   'P 1'
#
loop_
_entity.id
_entity.type
_entity.pdbx_description
1 polymer ?
#
loop_
_entity_poly.entity_id
_entity_poly.type
_entity_poly.pdbx_seq_one_letter_code
_entity_poly.pdbx_strand_id
1 'polypeptide(L)'
;MSERIPEDKLNKILSSTDIVDVVGDYVQLKKQGRNYFGLCPFHGENTPSFSVSPDKQIFHCFGCGAGGNAFTFLMDVDGLSFLEAAQKLGAKVGEEISIQTSSSDQALPPQEDEKQMMEAHSLLSKFYHHLLLNTKEGQDALEYLLARGFTTESITKFQIGWSLPSWDFTVKFLEKRGYSLELMEAAGLLVRRERDDSFLDRFRGRIMFPIVDAKGNTVAFSGRTIDPNDEPKYLNSPETKIFNKSSILYHYHGARAMIRRKQQAILFEGFADVISASGAGVENGVATMGTSLTEQQIGLLKRLTDSIIICYDGDSAGVEAAFRAGKLLHNHQLDIRVATIPEQLDPDDYITKYGGEKFQQDVIGASLTFMAFKLRYYKLNKNLNDEGDRLKYIEDILKEITQLSKAVEKDYYLRYLADEFELSLEALQQQLSELEGPEKRVSKPPKQVGMHGDFKRPTQSKLLPAYQTAERRLIAYMLKDPNIAYKIQEWLAGTNLNIDEHQAIITYLLGYYEQGLPPSASAFIGYLPDERLRRIVTDIEMMSISEESSDQELTDYVNQVLKHQKMLRIKEKEVERKEAERLKDYRQEAQIAMEILQLRKSL
;
A
#
# COMPACT_ATOMS: atom_id res chain seq x y z
N MET A 1 -27.10 4.39 0.70
CA MET A 1 -26.91 5.11 -0.58
C MET A 1 -26.03 6.29 -0.27
N SER A 2 -24.78 6.26 -0.71
CA SER A 2 -23.77 7.26 -0.40
C SER A 2 -24.17 8.63 -0.97
N GLU A 3 -24.23 9.66 -0.11
CA GLU A 3 -24.43 11.05 -0.52
C GLU A 3 -23.23 11.48 -1.37
N ARG A 4 -23.42 11.47 -2.69
CA ARG A 4 -22.44 11.83 -3.71
C ARG A 4 -22.49 13.35 -3.87
N ILE A 5 -21.34 14.03 -3.82
CA ILE A 5 -21.26 15.42 -4.32
C ILE A 5 -21.84 15.37 -5.74
N PRO A 6 -22.83 16.22 -6.08
CA PRO A 6 -23.43 16.22 -7.41
C PRO A 6 -22.34 16.23 -8.47
N GLU A 7 -22.39 15.29 -9.42
CA GLU A 7 -21.33 15.13 -10.43
C GLU A 7 -21.12 16.42 -11.21
N ASP A 8 -22.19 17.18 -11.45
CA ASP A 8 -22.14 18.51 -12.06
C ASP A 8 -21.26 19.50 -11.28
N LYS A 9 -21.27 19.47 -9.94
CA LYS A 9 -20.40 20.31 -9.11
C LYS A 9 -18.94 19.87 -9.21
N LEU A 10 -18.67 18.56 -9.18
CA LEU A 10 -17.31 18.03 -9.33
C LEU A 10 -16.73 18.37 -10.71
N ASN A 11 -17.54 18.21 -11.75
CA ASN A 11 -17.18 18.57 -13.12
C ASN A 11 -16.93 20.08 -13.25
N LYS A 12 -17.72 20.92 -12.57
CA LYS A 12 -17.52 22.37 -12.55
C LYS A 12 -16.23 22.77 -11.84
N ILE A 13 -15.89 22.13 -10.73
CA ILE A 13 -14.62 22.36 -10.03
C ILE A 13 -13.45 21.95 -10.93
N LEU A 14 -13.51 20.78 -11.57
CA LEU A 14 -12.48 20.33 -12.51
C LEU A 14 -12.33 21.23 -13.73
N SER A 15 -13.44 21.70 -14.31
CA SER A 15 -13.39 22.59 -15.48
C SER A 15 -12.91 24.01 -15.15
N SER A 16 -13.06 24.43 -13.89
CA SER A 16 -12.62 25.75 -13.39
C SER A 16 -11.23 25.71 -12.75
N THR A 17 -10.62 24.53 -12.60
CA THR A 17 -9.29 24.35 -12.03
C THR A 17 -8.27 24.15 -13.14
N ASP A 18 -7.18 24.92 -13.15
CA ASP A 18 -6.01 24.59 -13.96
C ASP A 18 -5.06 23.69 -13.16
N ILE A 19 -4.86 22.46 -13.63
CA ILE A 19 -3.93 21.51 -13.01
C ILE A 19 -2.49 22.04 -12.98
N VAL A 20 -2.08 22.87 -13.94
CA VAL A 20 -0.72 23.44 -13.95
C VAL A 20 -0.52 24.35 -12.76
N ASP A 21 -1.52 25.14 -12.38
CA ASP A 21 -1.48 26.01 -11.21
C ASP A 21 -1.49 25.19 -9.91
N VAL A 22 -2.33 24.17 -9.83
CA VAL A 22 -2.39 23.28 -8.65
C VAL A 22 -1.07 22.57 -8.41
N VAL A 23 -0.46 22.03 -9.47
CA VAL A 23 0.85 21.37 -9.36
C VAL A 23 1.96 22.39 -9.13
N GLY A 24 1.87 23.56 -9.77
CA GLY A 24 2.85 24.64 -9.69
C GLY A 24 3.08 25.17 -8.27
N ASP A 25 2.07 25.07 -7.40
CA ASP A 25 2.18 25.38 -5.97
C ASP A 25 3.20 24.46 -5.23
N TYR A 26 3.50 23.28 -5.78
CA TYR A 26 4.33 22.25 -5.14
C TYR A 26 5.61 21.94 -5.92
N VAL A 27 5.55 21.99 -7.25
CA VAL A 27 6.62 21.54 -8.14
C VAL A 27 7.00 22.69 -9.07
N GLN A 28 8.30 22.96 -9.17
CA GLN A 28 8.80 23.89 -10.16
C GLN A 28 8.67 23.28 -11.57
N LEU A 29 7.69 23.76 -12.33
CA LEU A 29 7.38 23.30 -13.67
C LEU A 29 8.06 24.16 -14.74
N LYS A 30 8.60 23.51 -15.78
CA LYS A 30 9.15 24.14 -16.99
C LYS A 30 8.40 23.67 -18.22
N LYS A 31 7.93 24.60 -19.05
CA LYS A 31 7.21 24.28 -20.30
C LYS A 31 8.15 23.61 -21.30
N GLN A 32 7.77 22.44 -21.82
CA GLN A 32 8.47 21.72 -22.88
C GLN A 32 7.45 21.17 -23.89
N GLY A 33 7.38 21.78 -25.08
CA GLY A 33 6.36 21.45 -26.07
C GLY A 33 4.95 21.82 -25.59
N ARG A 34 4.02 20.87 -25.70
CA ARG A 34 2.61 21.03 -25.24
C ARG A 34 2.44 20.83 -23.73
N ASN A 35 3.41 20.20 -23.05
CA ASN A 35 3.32 19.85 -21.62
C ASN A 35 4.30 20.68 -20.76
N TYR A 36 4.15 20.57 -19.44
CA TYR A 36 5.08 21.10 -18.44
C TYR A 36 5.81 19.95 -17.75
N PHE A 37 7.09 20.12 -17.45
CA PHE A 37 7.92 19.10 -16.80
C PHE A 37 8.57 19.63 -15.53
N GLY A 38 8.63 18.78 -14.51
CA GLY A 38 9.30 19.06 -13.23
C GLY A 38 9.88 17.80 -12.61
N LEU A 39 10.51 17.96 -11.44
CA LEU A 39 10.89 16.83 -10.61
C LEU A 39 9.63 16.29 -9.92
N CYS A 40 9.46 14.98 -9.92
CA CYS A 40 8.31 14.35 -9.32
C CYS A 40 8.27 14.57 -7.79
N PRO A 41 7.14 15.04 -7.23
CA PRO A 41 7.00 15.19 -5.78
C PRO A 41 6.80 13.84 -5.08
N PHE A 42 6.52 12.77 -5.84
CA PHE A 42 6.20 11.44 -5.31
C PHE A 42 7.40 10.48 -5.29
N HIS A 43 8.49 10.81 -5.99
CA HIS A 43 9.73 10.03 -5.93
C HIS A 43 10.98 10.89 -6.16
N GLY A 44 12.10 10.49 -5.56
CA GLY A 44 13.36 11.21 -5.71
C GLY A 44 13.99 10.93 -7.07
N GLU A 45 14.21 11.98 -7.86
CA GLU A 45 14.88 11.92 -9.15
C GLU A 45 15.75 13.16 -9.38
N ASN A 46 16.80 13.02 -10.21
CA ASN A 46 17.68 14.12 -10.59
C ASN A 46 17.35 14.69 -11.98
N THR A 47 16.49 14.01 -12.73
CA THR A 47 16.07 14.38 -14.08
C THR A 47 14.55 14.50 -14.10
N PRO A 48 13.97 15.60 -14.63
CA PRO A 48 12.51 15.75 -14.68
C PRO A 48 11.82 14.59 -15.41
N SER A 49 10.99 13.82 -14.71
CA SER A 49 10.10 12.82 -15.34
C SER A 49 8.61 13.08 -15.06
N PHE A 50 8.30 14.10 -14.25
CA PHE A 50 6.95 14.51 -13.94
C PHE A 50 6.40 15.43 -15.01
N SER A 51 5.42 14.96 -15.79
CA SER A 51 4.78 15.72 -16.86
C SER A 51 3.36 16.14 -16.45
N VAL A 52 3.02 17.39 -16.69
CA VAL A 52 1.67 17.94 -16.53
C VAL A 52 1.17 18.40 -17.89
N SER A 53 -0.01 17.91 -18.29
CA SER A 53 -0.62 18.26 -19.56
C SER A 53 -1.78 19.24 -19.33
N PRO A 54 -1.64 20.52 -19.73
CA PRO A 54 -2.69 21.53 -19.55
C PRO A 54 -3.94 21.20 -20.39
N ASP A 55 -3.75 20.75 -21.64
CA ASP A 55 -4.86 20.45 -22.56
C ASP A 55 -5.72 19.29 -22.03
N LYS A 56 -5.09 18.33 -21.34
CA LYS A 56 -5.73 17.10 -20.86
C LYS A 56 -6.16 17.20 -19.40
N GLN A 57 -5.72 18.24 -18.69
CA GLN A 57 -5.95 18.44 -17.25
C GLN A 57 -5.54 17.21 -16.39
N ILE A 58 -4.38 16.61 -16.71
CA ILE A 58 -3.79 15.46 -16.03
C ILE A 58 -2.29 15.62 -15.78
N PHE A 59 -1.76 14.90 -14.80
CA PHE A 59 -0.33 14.71 -14.59
C PHE A 59 0.05 13.24 -14.75
N HIS A 60 1.29 12.98 -15.16
CA HIS A 60 1.87 11.65 -15.23
C HIS A 60 3.37 11.70 -14.96
N CYS A 61 3.85 10.80 -14.11
CA CYS A 61 5.26 10.61 -13.83
C CYS A 61 5.82 9.42 -14.60
N PHE A 62 6.72 9.66 -15.56
CA PHE A 62 7.34 8.58 -16.33
C PHE A 62 8.36 7.74 -15.52
N GLY A 63 8.82 8.24 -14.37
CA GLY A 63 9.67 7.48 -13.44
C GLY A 63 8.91 6.46 -12.58
N CYS A 64 7.95 6.91 -11.76
CA CYS A 64 7.25 6.05 -10.80
C CYS A 64 5.83 5.61 -11.24
N GLY A 65 5.29 6.13 -12.35
CA GLY A 65 3.95 5.79 -12.86
C GLY A 65 2.80 6.47 -12.10
N ALA A 66 3.08 7.37 -11.15
CA ALA A 66 2.05 8.19 -10.52
C ALA A 66 1.35 9.05 -11.57
N GLY A 67 0.03 9.09 -11.55
CA GLY A 67 -0.74 9.81 -12.56
C GLY A 67 -2.20 9.99 -12.16
N GLY A 68 -2.78 11.12 -12.55
CA GLY A 68 -4.16 11.45 -12.22
C GLY A 68 -4.53 12.89 -12.58
N ASN A 69 -5.64 13.38 -12.03
CA ASN A 69 -6.10 14.76 -12.18
C ASN A 69 -5.73 15.61 -10.95
N ALA A 70 -6.23 16.85 -10.89
CA ALA A 70 -5.96 17.78 -9.79
C ALA A 70 -6.41 17.24 -8.41
N PHE A 71 -7.54 16.52 -8.33
CA PHE A 71 -7.97 15.89 -7.08
C PHE A 71 -6.98 14.81 -6.66
N THR A 72 -6.63 13.89 -7.58
CA THR A 72 -5.69 12.81 -7.31
C THR A 72 -4.34 13.37 -6.85
N PHE A 73 -3.86 14.44 -7.49
CA PHE A 73 -2.62 15.11 -7.11
C PHE A 73 -2.64 15.57 -5.66
N LEU A 74 -3.69 16.28 -5.23
CA LEU A 74 -3.84 16.77 -3.86
C LEU A 74 -4.01 15.63 -2.85
N MET A 75 -4.78 14.61 -3.21
CA MET A 75 -4.94 13.42 -2.38
C MET A 75 -3.60 12.72 -2.15
N ASP A 76 -2.75 12.64 -3.17
CA ASP A 76 -1.46 11.96 -3.09
C ASP A 76 -0.39 12.82 -2.42
N VAL A 77 -0.33 14.13 -2.70
CA VAL A 77 0.72 15.03 -2.19
C VAL A 77 0.46 15.46 -0.74
N ASP A 78 -0.80 15.77 -0.40
CA ASP A 78 -1.17 16.24 0.93
C ASP A 78 -1.77 15.12 1.80
N GLY A 79 -2.14 13.98 1.21
CA GLY A 79 -2.83 12.90 1.91
C GLY A 79 -4.30 13.18 2.23
N LEU A 80 -4.93 14.05 1.42
CA LEU A 80 -6.34 14.41 1.61
C LEU A 80 -7.27 13.28 1.18
N SER A 81 -8.43 13.16 1.84
CA SER A 81 -9.57 12.43 1.29
C SER A 81 -10.14 13.12 0.06
N PHE A 82 -10.95 12.41 -0.73
CA PHE A 82 -11.58 12.99 -1.92
C PHE A 82 -12.43 14.22 -1.60
N LEU A 83 -13.20 14.19 -0.49
CA LEU A 83 -14.02 15.33 -0.05
C LEU A 83 -13.14 16.53 0.35
N GLU A 84 -12.06 16.30 1.10
CA GLU A 84 -11.11 17.36 1.49
C GLU A 84 -10.40 17.96 0.27
N ALA A 85 -10.00 17.13 -0.70
CA ALA A 85 -9.44 17.60 -1.97
C ALA A 85 -10.47 18.40 -2.79
N ALA A 86 -11.72 17.94 -2.81
CA ALA A 86 -12.83 18.64 -3.45
C ALA A 86 -13.11 19.99 -2.80
N GLN A 87 -13.12 20.08 -1.48
CA GLN A 87 -13.28 21.33 -0.74
C GLN A 87 -12.11 22.28 -0.98
N LYS A 88 -10.87 21.78 -0.97
CA LYS A 88 -9.67 22.58 -1.19
C LYS A 88 -9.66 23.21 -2.59
N LEU A 89 -9.99 22.43 -3.62
CA LEU A 89 -10.11 22.97 -4.98
C LEU A 89 -11.35 23.85 -5.14
N GLY A 90 -12.49 23.45 -4.57
CA GLY A 90 -13.73 24.24 -4.57
C GLY A 90 -13.51 25.65 -4.00
N ALA A 91 -12.85 25.75 -2.84
CA ALA A 91 -12.49 27.04 -2.25
C ALA A 91 -11.55 27.86 -3.15
N LYS A 92 -10.62 27.22 -3.87
CA LYS A 92 -9.69 27.89 -4.81
C LYS A 92 -10.42 28.49 -6.02
N VAL A 93 -11.53 27.87 -6.45
CA VAL A 93 -12.33 28.30 -7.61
C VAL A 93 -13.64 29.03 -7.25
N GLY A 94 -13.89 29.29 -5.96
CA GLY A 94 -15.10 29.97 -5.48
C GLY A 94 -16.38 29.12 -5.48
N GLU A 95 -16.25 27.80 -5.53
CA GLU A 95 -17.36 26.84 -5.44
C GLU A 95 -17.41 26.22 -4.03
N GLU A 96 -18.27 26.75 -3.17
CA GLU A 96 -18.48 26.17 -1.83
C GLU A 96 -19.23 24.83 -1.92
N ILE A 97 -18.56 23.76 -1.50
CA ILE A 97 -19.17 22.45 -1.33
C ILE A 97 -19.88 22.42 0.03
N SER A 98 -21.15 22.81 0.05
CA SER A 98 -22.03 22.72 1.22
C SER A 98 -22.38 21.26 1.53
N ILE A 99 -22.13 20.82 2.76
CA ILE A 99 -22.53 19.50 3.27
C ILE A 99 -23.98 19.59 3.77
N GLN A 100 -24.91 18.85 3.16
CA GLN A 100 -26.16 18.48 3.83
C GLN A 100 -25.96 17.04 4.30
N THR A 101 -25.72 16.84 5.59
CA THR A 101 -25.23 15.58 6.16
C THR A 101 -26.39 14.69 6.57
N SER A 102 -26.59 13.55 5.89
CA SER A 102 -27.34 12.41 6.42
C SER A 102 -26.38 11.26 6.73
N SER A 103 -26.05 11.13 8.02
CA SER A 103 -25.77 9.90 8.75
C SER A 103 -25.34 8.64 7.97
N SER A 104 -24.03 8.43 7.78
CA SER A 104 -23.31 7.16 8.07
C SER A 104 -21.89 7.19 7.47
N ASP A 105 -20.88 6.96 8.31
CA ASP A 105 -19.46 6.71 7.98
C ASP A 105 -18.58 7.84 7.42
N GLN A 106 -18.84 9.09 7.79
CA GLN A 106 -17.78 10.11 7.85
C GLN A 106 -17.55 10.53 9.30
N ALA A 107 -16.28 10.55 9.72
CA ALA A 107 -15.90 11.15 11.00
C ALA A 107 -16.50 12.56 11.05
N LEU A 108 -17.43 12.77 11.99
CA LEU A 108 -17.97 14.09 12.30
C LEU A 108 -16.80 15.08 12.44
N PRO A 109 -16.95 16.36 12.06
CA PRO A 109 -15.97 17.37 12.48
C PRO A 109 -15.74 17.18 13.98
N PRO A 110 -14.46 17.18 14.45
CA PRO A 110 -14.16 16.86 15.83
C PRO A 110 -15.06 17.69 16.72
N GLN A 111 -15.75 17.03 17.68
CA GLN A 111 -16.48 17.77 18.70
C GLN A 111 -15.52 18.80 19.33
N GLU A 112 -16.03 19.93 19.80
CA GLU A 112 -15.17 20.98 20.39
C GLU A 112 -14.20 20.40 21.44
N ASP A 113 -14.68 19.41 22.22
CA ASP A 113 -13.89 18.58 23.12
C ASP A 113 -12.68 17.90 22.43
N GLU A 114 -12.89 17.14 21.35
CA GLU A 114 -11.82 16.43 20.64
C GLU A 114 -10.79 17.39 20.06
N LYS A 115 -11.24 18.54 19.55
CA LYS A 115 -10.35 19.60 19.06
C LYS A 115 -9.48 20.15 20.20
N GLN A 116 -10.07 20.46 21.35
CA GLN A 116 -9.31 20.90 22.53
C GLN A 116 -8.32 19.84 23.02
N MET A 117 -8.71 18.55 23.00
CA MET A 117 -7.79 17.44 23.32
C MET A 117 -6.59 17.42 22.36
N MET A 118 -6.80 17.54 21.05
CA MET A 118 -5.74 17.55 20.04
C MET A 118 -4.83 18.79 20.18
N GLU A 119 -5.40 19.95 20.45
CA GLU A 119 -4.64 21.19 20.67
C GLU A 119 -3.74 21.08 21.91
N ALA A 120 -4.26 20.52 23.01
CA ALA A 120 -3.47 20.29 24.22
C ALA A 120 -2.32 19.30 23.98
N HIS A 121 -2.55 18.22 23.23
CA HIS A 121 -1.50 17.28 22.83
C HIS A 121 -0.43 17.93 21.96
N SER A 122 -0.83 18.71 20.95
CA SER A 122 0.10 19.45 20.08
C SER A 122 0.94 20.45 20.88
N LEU A 123 0.31 21.16 21.82
CA LEU A 123 0.99 22.09 22.71
C LEU A 123 2.01 21.39 23.61
N LEU A 124 1.63 20.29 24.25
CA LEU A 124 2.53 19.52 25.11
C LEU A 124 3.65 18.84 24.33
N SER A 125 3.39 18.35 23.11
CA SER A 125 4.42 17.78 22.25
C SER A 125 5.54 18.78 21.99
N LYS A 126 5.19 20.00 21.56
CA LYS A 126 6.14 21.11 21.38
C LYS A 126 6.85 21.49 22.68
N PHE A 127 6.12 21.51 23.79
CA PHE A 127 6.67 21.89 25.08
C PHE A 127 7.67 20.85 25.62
N TYR A 128 7.33 19.56 25.60
CA TYR A 128 8.23 18.48 25.97
C TYR A 128 9.46 18.42 25.08
N HIS A 129 9.31 18.64 23.77
CA HIS A 129 10.44 18.74 22.85
C HIS A 129 11.36 19.93 23.20
N HIS A 130 10.77 21.08 23.52
CA HIS A 130 11.52 22.24 23.99
C HIS A 130 12.28 21.95 25.30
N LEU A 131 11.63 21.30 26.27
CA LEU A 131 12.27 20.91 27.53
C LEU A 131 13.48 20.01 27.32
N LEU A 132 13.37 18.99 26.46
CA LEU A 132 14.47 18.08 26.17
C LEU A 132 15.71 18.80 25.62
N LEU A 133 15.50 19.75 24.70
CA LEU A 133 16.60 20.37 23.95
C LEU A 133 17.15 21.65 24.57
N ASN A 134 16.36 22.36 25.39
CA ASN A 134 16.67 23.75 25.75
C ASN A 134 16.72 24.02 27.26
N THR A 135 16.50 23.02 28.11
CA THR A 135 16.54 23.22 29.57
C THR A 135 17.54 22.30 30.25
N LYS A 136 17.97 22.69 31.45
CA LYS A 136 18.92 21.90 32.26
C LYS A 136 18.30 20.59 32.71
N GLU A 137 17.01 20.62 33.00
CA GLU A 137 16.23 19.46 33.43
C GLU A 137 16.09 18.40 32.34
N GLY A 138 16.26 18.76 31.06
CA GLY A 138 16.25 17.83 29.93
C GLY A 138 17.62 17.22 29.59
N GLN A 139 18.71 17.75 30.18
CA GLN A 139 20.07 17.38 29.78
C GLN A 139 20.37 15.89 29.99
N ASP A 140 20.02 15.33 31.16
CA ASP A 140 20.25 13.90 31.46
C ASP A 140 19.48 12.99 30.49
N ALA A 141 18.25 13.37 30.12
CA ALA A 141 17.43 12.63 29.18
C ALA A 141 17.98 12.70 27.74
N LEU A 142 18.53 13.86 27.34
CA LEU A 142 19.19 14.03 26.05
C LEU A 142 20.47 13.20 25.98
N GLU A 143 21.32 13.26 27.01
CA GLU A 143 22.54 12.45 27.10
C GLU A 143 22.24 10.95 27.05
N TYR A 144 21.17 10.51 27.74
CA TYR A 144 20.67 9.14 27.66
C TYR A 144 20.30 8.72 26.22
N LEU A 145 19.55 9.57 25.50
CA LEU A 145 19.15 9.30 24.11
C LEU A 145 20.36 9.21 23.17
N LEU A 146 21.30 10.15 23.30
CA LEU A 146 22.52 10.17 22.49
C LEU A 146 23.39 8.92 22.77
N ALA A 147 23.52 8.51 24.03
CA ALA A 147 24.23 7.29 24.41
C ALA A 147 23.57 6.01 23.86
N ARG A 148 22.26 6.06 23.58
CA ARG A 148 21.51 4.99 22.90
C ARG A 148 21.55 5.08 21.36
N GLY A 149 22.32 5.99 20.80
CA GLY A 149 22.49 6.12 19.34
C GLY A 149 21.42 6.97 18.64
N PHE A 150 20.53 7.64 19.37
CA PHE A 150 19.66 8.65 18.77
C PHE A 150 20.50 9.85 18.33
N THR A 151 20.15 10.44 17.19
CA THR A 151 20.81 11.65 16.70
C THR A 151 19.93 12.87 16.96
N THR A 152 20.51 14.06 16.94
CA THR A 152 19.76 15.31 17.04
C THR A 152 18.73 15.46 15.92
N GLU A 153 19.04 14.93 14.74
CA GLU A 153 18.14 14.90 13.59
C GLU A 153 16.96 13.97 13.84
N SER A 154 17.18 12.77 14.40
CA SER A 154 16.09 11.84 14.72
C SER A 154 15.22 12.39 15.85
N ILE A 155 15.81 12.96 16.91
CA ILE A 155 15.09 13.62 18.01
C ILE A 155 14.19 14.74 17.47
N THR A 156 14.69 15.54 16.53
CA THR A 156 13.92 16.61 15.89
C THR A 156 12.83 16.07 14.96
N LYS A 157 13.17 15.10 14.10
CA LYS A 157 12.26 14.48 13.12
C LYS A 157 11.05 13.85 13.80
N PHE A 158 11.26 13.15 14.91
CA PHE A 158 10.21 12.45 15.67
C PHE A 158 9.64 13.28 16.82
N GLN A 159 10.06 14.55 16.98
CA GLN A 159 9.62 15.44 18.06
C GLN A 159 9.73 14.79 19.46
N ILE A 160 10.82 14.06 19.70
CA ILE A 160 11.06 13.40 20.99
C ILE A 160 11.22 14.48 22.05
N GLY A 161 10.59 14.30 23.21
CA GLY A 161 10.58 15.27 24.29
C GLY A 161 10.91 14.70 25.66
N TRP A 162 10.79 15.55 26.68
CA TRP A 162 11.02 15.21 28.08
C TRP A 162 9.88 15.71 28.96
N SER A 163 9.35 14.83 29.81
CA SER A 163 8.40 15.20 30.87
C SER A 163 9.15 15.40 32.19
N LEU A 164 8.90 16.52 32.87
CA LEU A 164 9.58 16.83 34.13
C LEU A 164 9.21 15.81 35.22
N PRO A 165 10.11 15.49 36.16
CA PRO A 165 9.82 14.63 37.31
C PRO A 165 9.01 15.41 38.37
N SER A 166 7.86 15.97 37.99
CA SER A 166 6.93 16.72 38.84
C SER A 166 5.58 16.03 38.87
N TRP A 167 4.82 16.21 39.96
CA TRP A 167 3.50 15.60 40.11
C TRP A 167 2.36 16.40 39.47
N ASP A 168 2.53 17.71 39.29
CA ASP A 168 1.44 18.62 38.92
C ASP A 168 1.86 19.72 37.93
N PHE A 169 2.99 19.54 37.25
CA PHE A 169 3.51 20.55 36.33
C PHE A 169 2.57 20.71 35.13
N THR A 170 2.19 19.60 34.50
CA THR A 170 1.28 19.53 33.35
C THR A 170 -0.11 19.99 33.74
N VAL A 171 -0.59 19.60 34.93
CA VAL A 171 -1.84 20.09 35.52
C VAL A 171 -1.86 21.63 35.55
N LYS A 172 -0.88 22.25 36.23
CA LYS A 172 -0.78 23.71 36.35
C LYS A 172 -0.59 24.40 34.99
N PHE A 173 0.17 23.77 34.09
CA PHE A 173 0.45 24.30 32.77
C PHE A 173 -0.82 24.38 31.90
N LEU A 174 -1.62 23.30 31.88
CA LEU A 174 -2.87 23.24 31.12
C LEU A 174 -3.97 24.10 31.74
N GLU A 175 -4.09 24.09 33.07
CA GLU A 175 -5.05 24.95 33.79
C GLU A 175 -4.80 26.44 33.50
N LYS A 176 -3.53 26.88 33.58
CA LYS A 176 -3.14 28.26 33.27
C LYS A 176 -3.44 28.64 31.80
N ARG A 177 -3.52 27.67 30.90
CA ARG A 177 -3.87 27.85 29.49
C ARG A 177 -5.38 27.74 29.22
N GLY A 178 -6.20 27.52 30.26
CA GLY A 178 -7.65 27.53 30.18
C GLY A 178 -8.27 26.20 29.76
N TYR A 179 -7.53 25.09 29.80
CA TYR A 179 -8.09 23.76 29.54
C TYR A 179 -8.80 23.21 30.78
N SER A 180 -9.96 22.56 30.59
CA SER A 180 -10.63 21.81 31.66
C SER A 180 -9.80 20.59 32.05
N LEU A 181 -9.54 20.42 33.34
CA LEU A 181 -8.73 19.31 33.87
C LEU A 181 -9.43 17.96 33.69
N GLU A 182 -10.76 17.92 33.81
CA GLU A 182 -11.59 16.75 33.53
C GLU A 182 -11.45 16.32 32.08
N LEU A 183 -11.46 17.27 31.14
CA LEU A 183 -11.26 16.98 29.73
C LEU A 183 -9.84 16.46 29.47
N MET A 184 -8.83 17.00 30.13
CA MET A 184 -7.43 16.57 29.98
C MET A 184 -7.13 15.21 30.63
N GLU A 185 -7.90 14.84 31.66
CA GLU A 185 -7.91 13.48 32.20
C GLU A 185 -8.55 12.50 31.21
N ALA A 186 -9.70 12.84 30.64
CA ALA A 186 -10.33 12.05 29.56
C ALA A 186 -9.47 11.96 28.29
N ALA A 187 -8.62 12.97 28.05
CA ALA A 187 -7.62 12.98 26.98
C ALA A 187 -6.39 12.12 27.30
N GLY A 188 -6.29 11.55 28.50
CA GLY A 188 -5.18 10.69 28.92
C GLY A 188 -3.88 11.44 29.26
N LEU A 189 -3.93 12.77 29.42
CA LEU A 189 -2.77 13.58 29.80
C LEU A 189 -2.60 13.66 31.32
N LEU A 190 -3.71 13.59 32.06
CA LEU A 190 -3.77 13.67 33.52
C LEU A 190 -4.33 12.36 34.11
N VAL A 191 -4.19 12.19 35.41
CA VAL A 191 -4.79 11.12 36.20
C VAL A 191 -5.50 11.76 37.40
N ARG A 192 -6.71 11.29 37.71
CA ARG A 192 -7.45 11.70 38.91
C ARG A 192 -7.08 10.82 40.10
N ARG A 193 -6.83 11.42 41.27
CA ARG A 193 -6.64 10.70 42.53
C ARG A 193 -7.99 10.31 43.13
N GLU A 194 -8.13 9.03 43.48
CA GLU A 194 -9.35 8.52 44.13
C GLU A 194 -9.58 9.10 45.54
N ARG A 195 -8.52 9.53 46.22
CA ARG A 195 -8.60 9.95 47.63
C ARG A 195 -9.18 11.35 47.83
N ASP A 196 -8.83 12.29 46.94
CA ASP A 196 -9.11 13.73 47.12
C ASP A 196 -9.58 14.42 45.85
N ASP A 197 -9.86 13.67 44.78
CA ASP A 197 -10.28 14.18 43.47
C ASP A 197 -9.30 15.17 42.80
N SER A 198 -8.07 15.27 43.30
CA SER A 198 -7.04 16.10 42.68
C SER A 198 -6.45 15.43 41.43
N PHE A 199 -5.99 16.24 40.48
CA PHE A 199 -5.35 15.78 39.26
C PHE A 199 -3.83 15.74 39.40
N LEU A 200 -3.20 14.77 38.74
CA LEU A 200 -1.74 14.66 38.64
C LEU A 200 -1.30 14.35 37.22
N ASP A 201 -0.05 14.69 36.94
CA ASP A 201 0.61 14.42 35.66
C ASP A 201 0.69 12.91 35.41
N ARG A 202 0.19 12.47 34.25
CA ARG A 202 0.32 11.05 33.87
C ARG A 202 1.78 10.68 33.60
N PHE A 203 2.48 11.52 32.84
CA PHE A 203 3.87 11.31 32.43
C PHE A 203 4.80 12.16 33.27
N ARG A 204 5.77 11.52 33.94
CA ARG A 204 6.64 12.16 34.92
C ARG A 204 8.04 11.57 34.80
N GLY A 205 9.05 12.40 34.59
CA GLY A 205 10.44 11.95 34.47
C GLY A 205 10.67 10.97 33.32
N ARG A 206 9.97 11.15 32.20
CA ARG A 206 9.98 10.21 31.06
C ARG A 206 10.34 10.91 29.77
N ILE A 207 11.10 10.20 28.93
CA ILE A 207 11.29 10.53 27.52
C ILE A 207 9.96 10.32 26.81
N MET A 208 9.51 11.36 26.11
CA MET A 208 8.20 11.44 25.49
C MET A 208 8.29 11.20 23.99
N PHE A 209 7.59 10.19 23.50
CA PHE A 209 7.43 9.88 22.09
C PHE A 209 6.01 10.25 21.68
N PRO A 210 5.81 11.32 20.87
CA PRO A 210 4.47 11.68 20.41
C PRO A 210 3.95 10.65 19.41
N ILE A 211 2.67 10.31 19.53
CA ILE A 211 1.94 9.45 18.60
C ILE A 211 1.02 10.34 17.78
N VAL A 212 1.17 10.27 16.46
CA VAL A 212 0.43 11.10 15.51
C VAL A 212 -0.61 10.28 14.76
N ASP A 213 -1.75 10.91 14.47
CA ASP A 213 -2.77 10.34 13.61
C ASP A 213 -2.34 10.35 12.12
N ALA A 214 -3.20 9.84 11.23
CA ALA A 214 -2.94 9.83 9.79
C ALA A 214 -2.86 11.24 9.16
N LYS A 215 -3.33 12.28 9.85
CA LYS A 215 -3.31 13.69 9.42
C LYS A 215 -2.10 14.46 10.00
N GLY A 216 -1.33 13.85 10.89
CA GLY A 216 -0.16 14.45 11.52
C GLY A 216 -0.44 15.16 12.84
N ASN A 217 -1.66 15.06 13.40
CA ASN A 217 -1.97 15.62 14.72
C ASN A 217 -1.48 14.69 15.82
N THR A 218 -0.85 15.24 16.87
CA THR A 218 -0.52 14.45 18.06
C THR A 218 -1.80 14.10 18.81
N VAL A 219 -2.03 12.81 19.03
CA VAL A 219 -3.24 12.29 19.68
C VAL A 219 -2.96 11.49 20.96
N ALA A 220 -1.70 11.12 21.18
CA ALA A 220 -1.25 10.39 22.36
C ALA A 220 0.27 10.51 22.54
N PHE A 221 0.75 9.99 23.66
CA PHE A 221 2.17 9.81 23.95
C PHE A 221 2.50 8.39 24.42
N SER A 222 3.74 7.98 24.17
CA SER A 222 4.43 6.93 24.91
C SER A 222 5.58 7.54 25.71
N GLY A 223 5.68 7.19 27.00
CA GLY A 223 6.69 7.70 27.92
C GLY A 223 7.64 6.60 28.39
N ARG A 224 8.94 6.71 28.09
CA ARG A 224 9.98 5.79 28.57
C ARG A 224 10.69 6.36 29.79
N THR A 225 10.82 5.57 30.85
CA THR A 225 11.62 5.97 32.01
C THR A 225 13.12 5.83 31.72
N ILE A 226 13.91 6.72 32.32
CA ILE A 226 15.37 6.61 32.39
C ILE A 226 15.84 5.99 33.71
N ASP A 227 14.96 5.93 34.72
CA ASP A 227 15.24 5.29 36.01
C ASP A 227 15.00 3.78 35.90
N PRO A 228 16.02 2.93 36.15
CA PRO A 228 15.87 1.47 36.12
C PRO A 228 14.86 0.91 37.12
N ASN A 229 14.53 1.67 38.19
CA ASN A 229 13.63 1.23 39.25
C ASN A 229 12.17 1.66 39.03
N ASP A 230 11.90 2.49 38.02
CA ASP A 230 10.55 2.97 37.75
C ASP A 230 9.83 2.01 36.79
N GLU A 231 8.67 1.51 37.20
CA GLU A 231 7.84 0.62 36.40
C GLU A 231 6.50 1.29 36.02
N PRO A 232 5.98 1.07 34.81
CA PRO A 232 6.55 0.25 33.72
C PRO A 232 7.65 0.99 32.94
N LYS A 233 8.53 0.23 32.26
CA LYS A 233 9.58 0.76 31.37
C LYS A 233 9.02 1.73 30.33
N TYR A 234 7.88 1.37 29.73
CA TYR A 234 7.10 2.19 28.82
C TYR A 234 5.69 2.39 29.36
N LEU A 235 5.26 3.65 29.45
CA LEU A 235 3.91 4.04 29.81
C LEU A 235 3.22 4.61 28.58
N ASN A 236 2.17 3.96 28.10
CA ASN A 236 1.38 4.47 26.97
C ASN A 236 0.18 5.27 27.48
N SER A 237 -0.28 6.20 26.64
CA SER A 237 -1.60 6.82 26.82
C SER A 237 -2.69 5.73 26.83
N PRO A 238 -3.75 5.89 27.65
CA PRO A 238 -4.92 5.02 27.60
C PRO A 238 -5.69 5.23 26.28
N GLU A 239 -6.66 4.37 26.00
CA GLU A 239 -7.62 4.63 24.91
C GLU A 239 -8.43 5.89 25.23
N THR A 240 -8.63 6.77 24.24
CA THR A 240 -9.38 8.03 24.39
C THR A 240 -10.28 8.26 23.18
N LYS A 241 -11.07 9.33 23.18
CA LYS A 241 -11.88 9.71 22.01
C LYS A 241 -11.02 9.98 20.76
N ILE A 242 -9.80 10.49 20.93
CA ILE A 242 -8.90 10.88 19.83
C ILE A 242 -7.80 9.85 19.56
N PHE A 243 -7.63 8.85 20.42
CA PHE A 243 -6.58 7.84 20.29
C PHE A 243 -7.11 6.43 20.49
N ASN A 244 -6.98 5.63 19.42
CA ASN A 244 -7.26 4.20 19.43
C ASN A 244 -6.06 3.42 18.89
N LYS A 245 -5.46 2.56 19.72
CA LYS A 245 -4.26 1.80 19.31
C LYS A 245 -4.51 0.87 18.15
N SER A 246 -5.71 0.30 18.08
CA SER A 246 -6.10 -0.67 17.04
C SER A 246 -6.24 -0.03 15.67
N SER A 247 -6.31 1.30 15.56
CA SER A 247 -6.50 2.02 14.29
C SER A 247 -5.29 2.88 13.88
N ILE A 248 -4.25 2.93 14.70
CA ILE A 248 -3.07 3.78 14.48
C ILE A 248 -1.83 2.92 14.30
N LEU A 249 -1.00 3.30 13.33
CA LEU A 249 0.36 2.80 13.16
C LEU A 249 1.34 3.93 13.46
N TYR A 250 2.33 3.69 14.32
CA TYR A 250 3.37 4.66 14.60
C TYR A 250 4.12 5.02 13.30
N HIS A 251 4.44 6.30 13.16
CA HIS A 251 5.11 6.89 12.00
C HIS A 251 4.37 6.76 10.65
N TYR A 252 3.11 6.31 10.62
CA TYR A 252 2.35 6.20 9.37
C TYR A 252 2.33 7.50 8.55
N HIS A 253 2.01 8.63 9.18
CA HIS A 253 2.00 9.94 8.52
C HIS A 253 3.37 10.32 7.95
N GLY A 254 4.45 10.07 8.70
CA GLY A 254 5.81 10.40 8.27
C GLY A 254 6.35 9.46 7.18
N ALA A 255 5.97 8.18 7.22
CA ALA A 255 6.42 7.16 6.28
C ALA A 255 5.63 7.15 4.97
N ARG A 256 4.43 7.75 4.91
CA ARG A 256 3.49 7.63 3.78
C ARG A 256 4.12 7.90 2.41
N ALA A 257 4.89 8.98 2.30
CA ALA A 257 5.53 9.40 1.04
C ALA A 257 6.58 8.37 0.61
N MET A 258 7.37 7.86 1.57
CA MET A 258 8.40 6.87 1.33
C MET A 258 7.85 5.49 1.02
N ILE A 259 6.74 5.10 1.66
CA ILE A 259 6.00 3.86 1.35
C ILE A 259 5.47 3.91 -0.08
N ARG A 260 4.80 5.00 -0.47
CA ARG A 260 4.32 5.18 -1.86
C ARG A 260 5.49 5.18 -2.85
N ARG A 261 6.57 5.90 -2.54
CA ARG A 261 7.76 5.98 -3.39
C ARG A 261 8.40 4.61 -3.65
N LYS A 262 8.57 3.80 -2.59
CA LYS A 262 9.20 2.48 -2.68
C LYS A 262 8.20 1.38 -3.06
N GLN A 263 6.90 1.68 -3.08
CA GLN A 263 5.82 0.69 -3.16
C GLN A 263 6.02 -0.45 -2.16
N GLN A 264 6.43 -0.10 -0.93
CA GLN A 264 6.76 -1.06 0.12
C GLN A 264 6.73 -0.41 1.50
N ALA A 265 6.10 -1.07 2.47
CA ALA A 265 6.16 -0.69 3.88
C ALA A 265 6.92 -1.75 4.70
N ILE A 266 7.58 -1.30 5.77
CA ILE A 266 8.25 -2.19 6.71
C ILE A 266 7.53 -2.09 8.06
N LEU A 267 7.03 -3.22 8.53
CA LEU A 267 6.23 -3.31 9.74
C LEU A 267 7.11 -3.83 10.89
N PHE A 268 7.25 -2.98 11.91
CA PHE A 268 7.97 -3.22 13.15
C PHE A 268 7.02 -3.41 14.34
N GLU A 269 7.52 -3.92 15.47
CA GLU A 269 6.72 -4.06 16.70
C GLU A 269 6.68 -2.75 17.50
N GLY A 270 7.84 -2.11 17.68
CA GLY A 270 8.02 -0.93 18.50
C GLY A 270 8.33 0.34 17.71
N PHE A 271 8.07 1.49 18.33
CA PHE A 271 8.48 2.78 17.77
C PHE A 271 10.00 2.99 17.83
N ALA A 272 10.70 2.36 18.77
CA ALA A 272 12.16 2.42 18.87
C ALA A 272 12.80 1.86 17.59
N ASP A 273 12.31 0.71 17.13
CA ASP A 273 12.74 0.07 15.88
C ASP A 273 12.54 0.99 14.68
N VAL A 274 11.39 1.67 14.61
CA VAL A 274 11.09 2.62 13.52
C VAL A 274 12.05 3.79 13.53
N ILE A 275 12.35 4.35 14.71
CA ILE A 275 13.27 5.49 14.82
C ILE A 275 14.69 5.07 14.45
N SER A 276 15.16 3.92 14.97
CA SER A 276 16.47 3.36 14.69
C SER A 276 16.62 3.01 13.19
N ALA A 277 15.63 2.34 12.61
CA ALA A 277 15.56 2.02 11.19
C ALA A 277 15.55 3.29 10.33
N SER A 278 14.80 4.33 10.72
CA SER A 278 14.84 5.60 10.00
C SER A 278 16.22 6.26 10.05
N GLY A 279 16.93 6.20 11.18
CA GLY A 279 18.31 6.68 11.30
C GLY A 279 19.27 5.87 10.42
N ALA A 280 18.97 4.59 10.23
CA ALA A 280 19.66 3.68 9.31
C ALA A 280 19.26 3.84 7.83
N GLY A 281 18.48 4.87 7.43
CA GLY A 281 18.08 5.11 6.04
C GLY A 281 16.83 4.34 5.58
N VAL A 282 16.16 3.65 6.50
CA VAL A 282 14.92 2.89 6.27
C VAL A 282 13.72 3.74 6.68
N GLU A 283 13.32 4.67 5.81
CA GLU A 283 12.30 5.68 6.11
C GLU A 283 10.85 5.26 5.82
N ASN A 284 10.65 4.05 5.27
CA ASN A 284 9.33 3.48 4.99
C ASN A 284 8.84 2.52 6.10
N GLY A 285 9.30 2.73 7.33
CA GLY A 285 8.99 1.94 8.52
C GLY A 285 7.78 2.45 9.31
N VAL A 286 6.97 1.54 9.82
CA VAL A 286 5.82 1.80 10.72
C VAL A 286 5.75 0.74 11.82
N ALA A 287 5.04 0.99 12.93
CA ALA A 287 4.90 0.00 14.00
C ALA A 287 3.50 -0.09 14.62
N THR A 288 3.16 -1.27 15.15
CA THR A 288 1.90 -1.53 15.87
C THR A 288 1.91 -1.06 17.33
N MET A 289 3.07 -0.70 17.89
CA MET A 289 3.24 -0.17 19.25
C MET A 289 2.89 -1.18 20.35
N GLY A 290 3.37 -2.42 20.23
CA GLY A 290 3.20 -3.46 21.25
C GLY A 290 1.80 -4.09 21.30
N THR A 291 1.02 -3.95 20.23
CA THR A 291 -0.23 -4.71 20.03
C THR A 291 -0.10 -5.63 18.83
N SER A 292 -0.93 -6.67 18.77
CA SER A 292 -1.07 -7.47 17.55
C SER A 292 -1.60 -6.60 16.41
N LEU A 293 -1.14 -6.86 15.19
CA LEU A 293 -1.61 -6.19 13.97
C LEU A 293 -3.12 -6.38 13.80
N THR A 294 -3.84 -5.32 13.45
CA THR A 294 -5.30 -5.32 13.29
C THR A 294 -5.74 -5.14 11.82
N GLU A 295 -6.97 -5.51 11.50
CA GLU A 295 -7.54 -5.27 10.15
C GLU A 295 -7.60 -3.78 9.79
N GLN A 296 -7.86 -2.90 10.77
CA GLN A 296 -7.90 -1.46 10.54
C GLN A 296 -6.52 -0.91 10.15
N GLN A 297 -5.46 -1.36 10.83
CA GLN A 297 -4.08 -1.02 10.50
C GLN A 297 -3.67 -1.58 9.12
N ILE A 298 -4.12 -2.79 8.77
CA ILE A 298 -3.93 -3.35 7.42
C ILE A 298 -4.62 -2.50 6.37
N GLY A 299 -5.85 -2.03 6.65
CA GLY A 299 -6.58 -1.12 5.78
C GLY A 299 -5.83 0.18 5.52
N LEU A 300 -5.12 0.73 6.51
CA LEU A 300 -4.24 1.89 6.32
C LEU A 300 -3.08 1.58 5.37
N LEU A 301 -2.38 0.46 5.59
CA LEU A 301 -1.24 0.07 4.76
C LEU A 301 -1.62 -0.22 3.31
N LYS A 302 -2.74 -0.92 3.11
CA LYS A 302 -3.26 -1.29 1.78
C LYS A 302 -3.62 -0.08 0.92
N ARG A 303 -3.91 1.09 1.52
CA ARG A 303 -4.11 2.35 0.79
C ARG A 303 -2.81 2.93 0.23
N LEU A 304 -1.66 2.48 0.69
CA LEU A 304 -0.35 3.00 0.30
C LEU A 304 0.47 2.02 -0.55
N THR A 305 0.35 0.72 -0.28
CA THR A 305 1.13 -0.33 -0.95
C THR A 305 0.50 -1.72 -0.78
N ASP A 306 0.77 -2.61 -1.73
CA ASP A 306 0.46 -4.03 -1.63
C ASP A 306 1.63 -4.86 -1.07
N SER A 307 2.84 -4.30 -0.96
CA SER A 307 4.05 -5.02 -0.52
C SER A 307 4.46 -4.64 0.90
N ILE A 308 4.54 -5.64 1.79
CA ILE A 308 4.88 -5.48 3.21
C ILE A 308 6.07 -6.38 3.56
N ILE A 309 7.09 -5.79 4.19
CA ILE A 309 8.14 -6.54 4.89
C ILE A 309 7.84 -6.51 6.39
N ILE A 310 7.69 -7.67 7.00
CA ILE A 310 7.60 -7.80 8.47
C ILE A 310 9.02 -7.89 9.03
N CYS A 311 9.39 -6.99 9.94
CA CYS A 311 10.68 -6.97 10.61
C CYS A 311 10.45 -6.84 12.12
N TYR A 312 10.23 -7.98 12.76
CA TYR A 312 9.94 -8.11 14.20
C TYR A 312 11.17 -8.64 14.92
N ASP A 313 11.10 -8.69 16.26
CA ASP A 313 12.19 -9.14 17.12
C ASP A 313 12.62 -10.57 16.76
N GLY A 314 13.93 -10.83 16.85
CA GLY A 314 14.51 -12.14 16.50
C GLY A 314 14.27 -13.25 17.53
N ASP A 315 13.56 -12.95 18.62
CA ASP A 315 13.24 -13.92 19.67
C ASP A 315 12.05 -14.83 19.29
N SER A 316 11.70 -15.79 20.16
CA SER A 316 10.61 -16.71 19.88
C SER A 316 9.23 -16.03 19.83
N ALA A 317 9.03 -14.95 20.60
CA ALA A 317 7.78 -14.22 20.63
C ALA A 317 7.59 -13.38 19.36
N GLY A 318 8.65 -12.73 18.89
CA GLY A 318 8.67 -11.94 17.66
C GLY A 318 8.52 -12.80 16.41
N VAL A 319 9.15 -13.99 16.38
CA VAL A 319 8.93 -14.97 15.31
C VAL A 319 7.47 -15.44 15.25
N GLU A 320 6.85 -15.73 16.40
CA GLU A 320 5.43 -16.08 16.47
C GLU A 320 4.52 -14.91 16.05
N ALA A 321 4.84 -13.69 16.49
CA ALA A 321 4.11 -12.49 16.11
C ALA A 321 4.23 -12.21 14.59
N ALA A 322 5.40 -12.43 13.99
CA ALA A 322 5.61 -12.29 12.56
C ALA A 322 4.82 -13.33 11.76
N PHE A 323 4.73 -14.57 12.24
CA PHE A 323 3.90 -15.61 11.64
C PHE A 323 2.41 -15.26 11.67
N ARG A 324 1.90 -14.79 12.82
CA ARG A 324 0.51 -14.35 12.98
C ARG A 324 0.20 -13.14 12.09
N ALA A 325 1.07 -12.13 12.08
CA ALA A 325 0.92 -10.95 11.23
C ALA A 325 0.94 -11.33 9.74
N GLY A 326 1.86 -12.21 9.33
CA GLY A 326 1.94 -12.71 7.95
C GLY A 326 0.68 -13.46 7.51
N LYS A 327 0.07 -14.28 8.38
CA LYS A 327 -1.21 -14.92 8.08
C LYS A 327 -2.33 -13.92 7.85
N LEU A 328 -2.43 -12.91 8.73
CA LEU A 328 -3.45 -11.88 8.61
C LEU A 328 -3.28 -11.07 7.32
N LEU A 329 -2.07 -10.60 7.04
CA LEU A 329 -1.75 -9.87 5.81
C LEU A 329 -2.04 -10.71 4.55
N HIS A 330 -1.78 -12.03 4.60
CA HIS A 330 -1.98 -12.92 3.46
C HIS A 330 -3.46 -13.06 3.10
N ASN A 331 -4.32 -13.14 4.12
CA ASN A 331 -5.77 -13.18 3.92
C ASN A 331 -6.31 -11.92 3.21
N HIS A 332 -5.65 -10.77 3.41
CA HIS A 332 -5.95 -9.51 2.73
C HIS A 332 -5.29 -9.36 1.34
N GLN A 333 -4.68 -10.42 0.81
CA GLN A 333 -4.02 -10.50 -0.50
C GLN A 333 -2.84 -9.54 -0.69
N LEU A 334 -2.11 -9.25 0.39
CA LEU A 334 -0.86 -8.48 0.32
C LEU A 334 0.32 -9.38 -0.03
N ASP A 335 1.31 -8.82 -0.73
CA ASP A 335 2.61 -9.45 -0.96
C ASP A 335 3.49 -9.28 0.28
N ILE A 336 3.95 -10.41 0.82
CA ILE A 336 4.55 -10.45 2.16
C ILE A 336 5.94 -11.04 2.08
N ARG A 337 6.87 -10.32 2.68
CA ARG A 337 8.19 -10.81 3.00
C ARG A 337 8.44 -10.70 4.50
N VAL A 338 9.31 -11.55 5.02
CA VAL A 338 9.69 -11.56 6.44
C VAL A 338 11.20 -11.40 6.54
N ALA A 339 11.63 -10.31 7.16
CA ALA A 339 13.01 -10.06 7.50
C ALA A 339 13.33 -10.73 8.85
N THR A 340 14.27 -11.67 8.84
CA THR A 340 14.66 -12.42 10.04
C THR A 340 15.95 -11.84 10.62
N ILE A 341 15.91 -11.39 11.87
CA ILE A 341 17.07 -10.83 12.56
C ILE A 341 17.83 -11.98 13.26
N PRO A 342 19.15 -12.12 13.04
CA PRO A 342 19.94 -13.16 13.70
C PRO A 342 20.19 -12.82 15.18
N GLU A 343 20.69 -13.81 15.93
CA GLU A 343 21.15 -13.64 17.33
C GLU A 343 20.06 -13.22 18.33
N GLN A 344 18.77 -13.38 17.99
CA GLN A 344 17.64 -12.99 18.85
C GLN A 344 17.65 -11.49 19.22
N LEU A 345 18.27 -10.67 18.37
CA LEU A 345 18.27 -9.22 18.55
C LEU A 345 16.96 -8.61 18.07
N ASP A 346 16.62 -7.44 18.61
CA ASP A 346 15.62 -6.55 18.01
C ASP A 346 16.28 -5.68 16.90
N PRO A 347 15.48 -4.98 16.06
CA PRO A 347 16.02 -4.10 15.03
C PRO A 347 16.97 -3.01 15.57
N ASP A 348 16.66 -2.41 16.73
CA ASP A 348 17.47 -1.36 17.36
C ASP A 348 18.86 -1.87 17.75
N ASP A 349 18.91 -3.02 18.43
CA ASP A 349 20.10 -3.71 18.88
C ASP A 349 20.95 -4.19 17.69
N TYR A 350 20.31 -4.72 16.63
CA TYR A 350 21.01 -5.11 15.41
C TYR A 350 21.67 -3.91 14.73
N ILE A 351 20.95 -2.79 14.56
CA ILE A 351 21.48 -1.57 13.93
C ILE A 351 22.62 -1.00 14.77
N THR A 352 22.48 -0.98 16.10
CA THR A 352 23.53 -0.50 17.01
C THR A 352 24.79 -1.35 16.90
N LYS A 353 24.65 -2.68 16.80
CA LYS A 353 25.79 -3.62 16.76
C LYS A 353 26.46 -3.70 15.39
N TYR A 354 25.68 -3.71 14.31
CA TYR A 354 26.15 -4.03 12.96
C TYR A 354 26.10 -2.86 11.97
N GLY A 355 25.41 -1.78 12.33
CA GLY A 355 25.27 -0.57 11.51
C GLY A 355 24.11 -0.64 10.51
N GLY A 356 23.67 0.54 10.06
CA GLY A 356 22.51 0.69 9.19
C GLY A 356 22.66 0.09 7.79
N GLU A 357 23.86 0.11 7.21
CA GLU A 357 24.08 -0.49 5.87
C GLU A 357 23.86 -2.00 5.87
N LYS A 358 24.37 -2.70 6.89
CA LYS A 358 24.14 -4.13 7.06
C LYS A 358 22.67 -4.44 7.32
N PHE A 359 22.00 -3.62 8.14
CA PHE A 359 20.56 -3.78 8.35
C PHE A 359 19.77 -3.67 7.04
N GLN A 360 20.09 -2.70 6.18
CA GLN A 360 19.45 -2.55 4.88
C GLN A 360 19.71 -3.74 3.95
N GLN A 361 20.94 -4.23 3.87
CA GLN A 361 21.33 -5.28 2.92
C GLN A 361 20.97 -6.69 3.44
N ASP A 362 21.42 -7.01 4.65
CA ASP A 362 21.43 -8.37 5.20
C ASP A 362 20.13 -8.73 5.93
N VAL A 363 19.35 -7.73 6.37
CA VAL A 363 18.07 -7.97 7.06
C VAL A 363 16.91 -7.64 6.12
N ILE A 364 16.81 -6.39 5.66
CA ILE A 364 15.69 -5.96 4.80
C ILE A 364 15.84 -6.52 3.38
N GLY A 365 17.02 -6.37 2.77
CA GLY A 365 17.32 -6.84 1.41
C GLY A 365 17.29 -8.37 1.28
N ALA A 366 17.71 -9.09 2.32
CA ALA A 366 17.68 -10.55 2.37
C ALA A 366 16.39 -11.14 2.96
N SER A 367 15.33 -10.33 3.10
CA SER A 367 14.02 -10.79 3.58
C SER A 367 13.52 -12.00 2.78
N LEU A 368 12.83 -12.92 3.44
CA LEU A 368 12.33 -14.16 2.85
C LEU A 368 10.93 -13.96 2.30
N THR A 369 10.54 -14.73 1.29
CA THR A 369 9.11 -14.86 0.96
C THR A 369 8.36 -15.44 2.15
N PHE A 370 7.06 -15.15 2.26
CA PHE A 370 6.29 -15.70 3.38
C PHE A 370 6.30 -17.25 3.40
N MET A 371 6.30 -17.92 2.24
CA MET A 371 6.42 -19.37 2.19
C MET A 371 7.81 -19.87 2.64
N ALA A 372 8.90 -19.22 2.23
CA ALA A 372 10.23 -19.58 2.71
C ALA A 372 10.39 -19.37 4.23
N PHE A 373 9.75 -18.33 4.77
CA PHE A 373 9.65 -18.14 6.22
C PHE A 373 8.85 -19.27 6.88
N LYS A 374 7.69 -19.68 6.34
CA LYS A 374 6.91 -20.82 6.85
C LYS A 374 7.72 -22.12 6.89
N LEU A 375 8.49 -22.41 5.84
CA LEU A 375 9.38 -23.58 5.82
C LEU A 375 10.34 -23.57 7.02
N ARG A 376 10.94 -22.42 7.34
CA ARG A 376 11.82 -22.29 8.52
C ARG A 376 11.04 -22.37 9.83
N TYR A 377 9.91 -21.68 9.91
CA TYR A 377 9.06 -21.61 11.09
C TYR A 377 8.56 -23.00 11.52
N TYR A 378 8.03 -23.80 10.58
CA TYR A 378 7.51 -25.14 10.90
C TYR A 378 8.60 -26.15 11.27
N LYS A 379 9.88 -25.87 10.95
CA LYS A 379 11.02 -26.65 11.45
C LYS A 379 11.34 -26.34 12.92
N LEU A 380 10.91 -25.18 13.45
CA LEU A 380 11.18 -24.81 14.83
C LEU A 380 10.57 -25.85 15.78
N ASN A 381 11.33 -26.24 16.79
CA ASN A 381 10.94 -27.23 17.81
C ASN A 381 10.61 -28.64 17.29
N LYS A 382 11.00 -28.99 16.06
CA LYS A 382 10.87 -30.36 15.51
C LYS A 382 12.24 -31.00 15.31
N ASN A 383 12.38 -32.27 15.66
CA ASN A 383 13.57 -33.04 15.32
C ASN A 383 13.35 -33.77 14.00
N LEU A 384 13.88 -33.25 12.89
CA LEU A 384 13.70 -33.87 11.57
C LEU A 384 14.38 -35.24 11.41
N ASN A 385 15.21 -35.65 12.37
CA ASN A 385 15.73 -37.03 12.43
C ASN A 385 14.74 -38.01 13.07
N ASP A 386 13.73 -37.53 13.80
CA ASP A 386 12.62 -38.33 14.26
C ASP A 386 11.59 -38.47 13.15
N GLU A 387 11.17 -39.71 12.88
CA GLU A 387 10.24 -40.00 11.79
C GLU A 387 8.89 -39.32 11.97
N GLY A 388 8.37 -39.26 13.20
CA GLY A 388 7.09 -38.67 13.52
C GLY A 388 7.08 -37.15 13.33
N ASP A 389 8.11 -36.47 13.82
CA ASP A 389 8.26 -35.02 13.64
C ASP A 389 8.52 -34.64 12.18
N ARG A 390 9.28 -35.46 11.44
CA ARG A 390 9.50 -35.29 10.01
C ARG A 390 8.19 -35.38 9.22
N LEU A 391 7.37 -36.41 9.47
CA LEU A 391 6.08 -36.56 8.81
C LEU A 391 5.12 -35.40 9.15
N LYS A 392 5.04 -34.99 10.41
CA LYS A 392 4.25 -33.81 10.82
C LYS A 392 4.71 -32.54 10.13
N TYR A 393 6.02 -32.31 9.98
CA TYR A 393 6.55 -31.17 9.24
C TYR A 393 6.08 -31.17 7.79
N ILE A 394 6.21 -32.31 7.09
CA ILE A 394 5.77 -32.45 5.70
C ILE A 394 4.27 -32.17 5.59
N GLU A 395 3.44 -32.75 6.47
CA GLU A 395 2.00 -32.51 6.49
C GLU A 395 1.63 -31.03 6.68
N ASP A 396 2.29 -30.34 7.61
CA ASP A 396 2.06 -28.92 7.87
C ASP A 396 2.40 -28.07 6.64
N ILE A 397 3.53 -28.34 5.97
CA ILE A 397 3.90 -27.62 4.76
C ILE A 397 2.97 -27.96 3.59
N LEU A 398 2.56 -29.22 3.43
CA LEU A 398 1.60 -29.59 2.38
C LEU A 398 0.28 -28.82 2.53
N LYS A 399 -0.22 -28.65 3.77
CA LYS A 399 -1.40 -27.80 4.04
C LYS A 399 -1.17 -26.36 3.59
N GLU A 400 0.01 -25.80 3.83
CA GLU A 400 0.35 -24.44 3.38
C GLU A 400 0.49 -24.35 1.84
N ILE A 401 1.01 -25.39 1.18
CA ILE A 401 1.10 -25.48 -0.29
C ILE A 401 -0.31 -25.51 -0.91
N THR A 402 -1.30 -26.16 -0.30
CA THR A 402 -2.69 -26.16 -0.83
C THR A 402 -3.26 -24.75 -0.98
N GLN A 403 -2.86 -23.82 -0.11
CA GLN A 403 -3.33 -22.43 -0.08
C GLN A 403 -2.69 -21.57 -1.18
N LEU A 404 -1.59 -22.02 -1.79
CA LEU A 404 -0.95 -21.29 -2.89
C LEU A 404 -1.87 -21.25 -4.11
N SER A 405 -1.95 -20.10 -4.78
CA SER A 405 -2.82 -19.96 -5.96
C SER A 405 -2.14 -20.34 -7.28
N LYS A 406 -0.80 -20.35 -7.34
CA LYS A 406 -0.02 -20.56 -8.57
C LYS A 406 0.46 -22.02 -8.65
N ALA A 407 0.06 -22.74 -9.70
CA ALA A 407 0.45 -24.13 -9.91
C ALA A 407 1.97 -24.34 -10.00
N VAL A 408 2.68 -23.40 -10.66
CA VAL A 408 4.15 -23.45 -10.75
C VAL A 408 4.81 -23.31 -9.38
N GLU A 409 4.26 -22.48 -8.51
CA GLU A 409 4.77 -22.30 -7.15
C GLU A 409 4.50 -23.54 -6.30
N LYS A 410 3.32 -24.16 -6.45
CA LYS A 410 3.03 -25.47 -5.83
C LYS A 410 4.03 -26.53 -6.28
N ASP A 411 4.24 -26.70 -7.58
CA ASP A 411 5.19 -27.69 -8.13
C ASP A 411 6.61 -27.46 -7.63
N TYR A 412 7.06 -26.20 -7.58
CA TYR A 412 8.36 -25.84 -7.03
C TYR A 412 8.54 -26.30 -5.58
N TYR A 413 7.59 -25.96 -4.69
CA TYR A 413 7.70 -26.35 -3.28
C TYR A 413 7.48 -27.85 -3.04
N LEU A 414 6.70 -28.53 -3.88
CA LEU A 414 6.58 -30.00 -3.83
C LEU A 414 7.91 -30.67 -4.19
N ARG A 415 8.59 -30.22 -5.24
CA ARG A 415 9.93 -30.73 -5.60
C ARG A 415 10.95 -30.42 -4.52
N TYR A 416 10.91 -29.22 -3.95
CA TYR A 416 11.75 -28.86 -2.81
C TYR A 416 11.57 -29.85 -1.63
N LEU A 417 10.33 -30.21 -1.29
CA LEU A 417 10.07 -31.21 -0.24
C LEU A 417 10.50 -32.63 -0.65
N ALA A 418 10.28 -33.01 -1.90
CA ALA A 418 10.69 -34.31 -2.43
C ALA A 418 12.21 -34.49 -2.32
N ASP A 419 12.96 -33.47 -2.73
CA ASP A 419 14.42 -33.46 -2.71
C ASP A 419 14.98 -33.40 -1.27
N GLU A 420 14.43 -32.55 -0.41
CA GLU A 420 14.90 -32.38 0.98
C GLU A 420 14.72 -33.65 1.83
N PHE A 421 13.64 -34.40 1.62
CA PHE A 421 13.31 -35.59 2.43
C PHE A 421 13.44 -36.91 1.68
N GLU A 422 14.00 -36.89 0.47
CA GLU A 422 14.17 -38.07 -0.41
C GLU A 422 12.86 -38.85 -0.62
N LEU A 423 11.76 -38.11 -0.82
CA LEU A 423 10.43 -38.67 -1.05
C LEU A 423 10.07 -38.68 -2.53
N SER A 424 9.20 -39.60 -2.95
CA SER A 424 8.69 -39.56 -4.32
C SER A 424 7.75 -38.37 -4.51
N LEU A 425 7.93 -37.64 -5.61
CA LEU A 425 7.07 -36.53 -5.97
C LEU A 425 5.61 -36.99 -6.13
N GLU A 426 5.41 -38.22 -6.64
CA GLU A 426 4.09 -38.83 -6.80
C GLU A 426 3.37 -39.02 -5.45
N ALA A 427 4.09 -39.45 -4.40
CA ALA A 427 3.49 -39.62 -3.08
C ALA A 427 3.04 -38.27 -2.49
N LEU A 428 3.87 -37.23 -2.63
CA LEU A 428 3.52 -35.88 -2.19
C LEU A 428 2.34 -35.30 -2.98
N GLN A 429 2.28 -35.54 -4.29
CA GLN A 429 1.15 -35.13 -5.13
C GLN A 429 -0.15 -35.83 -4.76
N GLN A 430 -0.09 -37.14 -4.44
CA GLN A 430 -1.25 -37.88 -3.97
C GLN A 430 -1.75 -37.32 -2.63
N GLN A 431 -0.86 -37.14 -1.66
CA GLN A 431 -1.21 -36.59 -0.35
C GLN A 431 -1.76 -35.16 -0.45
N LEU A 432 -1.19 -34.32 -1.33
CA LEU A 432 -1.73 -32.99 -1.60
C LEU A 432 -3.15 -33.06 -2.18
N SER A 433 -3.41 -33.98 -3.10
CA SER A 433 -4.74 -34.19 -3.70
C SER A 433 -5.76 -34.67 -2.68
N GLU A 434 -5.35 -35.53 -1.73
CA GLU A 434 -6.19 -35.97 -0.61
C GLU A 434 -6.54 -34.82 0.33
N LEU A 435 -5.58 -33.92 0.61
CA LEU A 435 -5.80 -32.72 1.43
C LEU A 435 -6.69 -31.66 0.76
N GLU A 436 -6.69 -31.57 -0.56
CA GLU A 436 -7.55 -30.63 -1.30
C GLU A 436 -9.03 -31.06 -1.31
N GLY A 437 -9.31 -32.36 -1.11
CA GLY A 437 -10.64 -32.94 -0.99
C GLY A 437 -11.49 -32.88 -2.29
N PRO A 438 -12.56 -33.69 -2.40
CA PRO A 438 -13.42 -33.71 -3.60
C PRO A 438 -14.31 -32.46 -3.79
N GLU A 439 -14.35 -31.50 -2.86
CA GLU A 439 -15.31 -30.38 -2.88
C GLU A 439 -14.75 -29.01 -3.32
N LYS A 440 -13.45 -28.87 -3.62
CA LYS A 440 -12.87 -27.59 -4.10
C LYS A 440 -12.61 -27.53 -5.61
N ARG A 441 -13.34 -28.31 -6.41
CA ARG A 441 -13.41 -28.10 -7.88
C ARG A 441 -14.44 -27.01 -8.22
N VAL A 442 -14.20 -25.78 -7.77
CA VAL A 442 -14.84 -24.60 -8.35
C VAL A 442 -13.85 -23.99 -9.34
N SER A 443 -14.28 -24.01 -10.59
CA SER A 443 -13.68 -23.46 -11.78
C SER A 443 -12.98 -22.11 -11.57
N LYS A 444 -11.68 -22.05 -11.90
CA LYS A 444 -11.00 -20.83 -12.34
C LYS A 444 -10.15 -21.11 -13.60
N PRO A 445 -10.02 -20.11 -14.50
CA PRO A 445 -9.52 -20.28 -15.87
C PRO A 445 -7.97 -20.37 -15.95
N PRO A 446 -7.40 -20.77 -17.10
CA PRO A 446 -5.98 -21.11 -17.20
C PRO A 446 -5.07 -19.87 -17.18
N LYS A 447 -3.98 -19.97 -16.38
CA LYS A 447 -2.92 -18.96 -16.23
C LYS A 447 -1.87 -19.07 -17.34
N GLN A 448 -1.44 -17.91 -17.87
CA GLN A 448 -0.20 -17.78 -18.62
C GLN A 448 1.03 -17.78 -17.70
N VAL A 449 2.12 -18.35 -18.21
CA VAL A 449 3.42 -18.56 -17.57
C VAL A 449 4.23 -17.27 -17.57
N GLY A 450 4.70 -16.81 -16.41
CA GLY A 450 5.68 -15.74 -16.27
C GLY A 450 7.06 -16.29 -15.91
N MET A 451 8.06 -16.05 -16.76
CA MET A 451 9.48 -16.23 -16.47
C MET A 451 10.00 -15.00 -15.70
N HIS A 452 10.76 -15.24 -14.62
CA HIS A 452 11.64 -14.24 -14.01
C HIS A 452 12.95 -14.15 -14.80
N GLY A 453 13.44 -12.93 -15.00
CA GLY A 453 14.77 -12.62 -15.49
C GLY A 453 15.24 -11.25 -15.01
N ASP A 454 16.42 -11.25 -14.39
CA ASP A 454 17.31 -10.18 -13.92
C ASP A 454 16.96 -8.69 -14.18
N PHE A 455 17.11 -7.90 -13.11
CA PHE A 455 17.15 -6.44 -13.16
C PHE A 455 18.45 -5.93 -13.80
N LYS A 456 18.37 -5.53 -15.07
CA LYS A 456 19.20 -4.46 -15.65
C LYS A 456 18.28 -3.42 -16.31
N ARG A 457 18.68 -2.15 -16.19
CA ARG A 457 18.01 -0.91 -16.65
C ARG A 457 17.25 -1.02 -17.98
N PRO A 458 16.21 -0.19 -18.19
CA PRO A 458 15.96 0.33 -19.53
C PRO A 458 15.69 1.85 -19.56
N THR A 459 16.68 2.62 -20.01
CA THR A 459 16.41 3.75 -20.90
C THR A 459 16.28 3.18 -22.31
N GLN A 460 15.05 2.87 -22.72
CA GLN A 460 14.52 2.71 -24.09
C GLN A 460 13.22 1.91 -24.00
N SER A 461 12.15 2.40 -24.63
CA SER A 461 10.80 1.82 -24.60
C SER A 461 10.82 0.33 -24.95
N LYS A 462 10.44 -0.56 -24.02
CA LYS A 462 10.10 -1.94 -24.36
C LYS A 462 8.93 -1.91 -25.34
N LEU A 463 9.14 -2.39 -26.57
CA LEU A 463 8.07 -2.58 -27.53
C LEU A 463 7.06 -3.58 -26.94
N LEU A 464 5.83 -3.13 -26.71
CA LEU A 464 4.75 -3.98 -26.21
C LEU A 464 4.34 -4.98 -27.30
N PRO A 465 3.83 -6.18 -26.93
CA PRO A 465 3.19 -7.08 -27.88
C PRO A 465 2.17 -6.36 -28.77
N ALA A 466 2.06 -6.79 -30.03
CA ALA A 466 1.23 -6.10 -31.01
C ALA A 466 -0.26 -5.99 -30.61
N TYR A 467 -0.82 -7.02 -29.96
CA TYR A 467 -2.19 -6.98 -29.44
C TYR A 467 -2.35 -5.98 -28.29
N GLN A 468 -1.39 -5.91 -27.38
CA GLN A 468 -1.41 -4.95 -26.27
C GLN A 468 -1.28 -3.52 -26.78
N THR A 469 -0.44 -3.29 -27.79
CA THR A 469 -0.33 -1.98 -28.45
C THR A 469 -1.64 -1.60 -29.12
N ALA A 470 -2.28 -2.54 -29.83
CA ALA A 470 -3.57 -2.32 -30.48
C ALA A 470 -4.66 -1.95 -29.47
N GLU A 471 -4.78 -2.67 -28.35
CA GLU A 471 -5.76 -2.36 -27.29
C GLU A 471 -5.56 -0.95 -26.72
N ARG A 472 -4.31 -0.58 -26.43
CA ARG A 472 -3.99 0.77 -25.91
C ARG A 472 -4.31 1.87 -26.91
N ARG A 473 -4.05 1.63 -28.21
CA ARG A 473 -4.40 2.57 -29.29
C ARG A 473 -5.91 2.72 -29.43
N LEU A 474 -6.66 1.62 -29.37
CA LEU A 474 -8.12 1.65 -29.38
C LEU A 474 -8.64 2.48 -28.21
N ILE A 475 -8.20 2.19 -26.97
CA ILE A 475 -8.60 2.96 -25.78
C ILE A 475 -8.29 4.46 -25.95
N ALA A 476 -7.11 4.80 -26.48
CA ALA A 476 -6.72 6.19 -26.71
C ALA A 476 -7.66 6.94 -27.68
N TYR A 477 -8.15 6.27 -28.73
CA TYR A 477 -9.15 6.86 -29.62
C TYR A 477 -10.55 6.90 -28.98
N MET A 478 -10.93 5.85 -28.23
CA MET A 478 -12.22 5.80 -27.53
C MET A 478 -12.35 6.94 -26.51
N LEU A 479 -11.27 7.31 -25.81
CA LEU A 479 -11.26 8.40 -24.83
C LEU A 479 -11.57 9.78 -25.44
N LYS A 480 -11.33 9.95 -26.75
CA LYS A 480 -11.48 11.23 -27.46
C LYS A 480 -12.84 11.40 -28.12
N ASP A 481 -13.47 10.32 -28.56
CA ASP A 481 -14.73 10.37 -29.31
C ASP A 481 -15.67 9.22 -28.91
N PRO A 482 -16.84 9.53 -28.32
CA PRO A 482 -17.87 8.55 -27.99
C PRO A 482 -18.33 7.72 -29.20
N ASN A 483 -18.38 8.31 -30.41
CA ASN A 483 -18.79 7.58 -31.61
C ASN A 483 -17.79 6.48 -31.96
N ILE A 484 -16.49 6.77 -31.82
CA ILE A 484 -15.43 5.77 -32.01
C ILE A 484 -15.55 4.67 -30.94
N ALA A 485 -15.88 5.02 -29.70
CA ALA A 485 -16.10 4.04 -28.63
C ALA A 485 -17.23 3.04 -28.96
N TYR A 486 -18.39 3.53 -29.38
CA TYR A 486 -19.50 2.66 -29.77
C TYR A 486 -19.19 1.83 -31.04
N LYS A 487 -18.48 2.43 -32.00
CA LYS A 487 -18.05 1.74 -33.23
C LYS A 487 -17.09 0.58 -32.95
N ILE A 488 -16.09 0.81 -32.09
CA ILE A 488 -15.14 -0.24 -31.67
C ILE A 488 -15.87 -1.35 -30.90
N GLN A 489 -16.83 -1.00 -30.04
CA GLN A 489 -17.65 -1.98 -29.32
C GLN A 489 -18.44 -2.87 -30.30
N GLU A 490 -19.03 -2.30 -31.35
CA GLU A 490 -19.73 -3.05 -32.40
C GLU A 490 -18.77 -3.97 -33.16
N TRP A 491 -17.59 -3.47 -33.55
CA TRP A 491 -16.58 -4.26 -34.28
C TRP A 491 -15.95 -5.38 -33.47
N LEU A 492 -15.84 -5.23 -32.15
CA LEU A 492 -15.44 -6.32 -31.27
C LEU A 492 -16.50 -7.43 -31.21
N ALA A 493 -17.76 -7.16 -31.61
CA ALA A 493 -18.84 -8.14 -31.75
C ALA A 493 -19.03 -9.03 -30.49
N GLY A 494 -18.96 -8.41 -29.30
CA GLY A 494 -19.08 -9.10 -28.00
C GLY A 494 -17.80 -9.80 -27.53
N THR A 495 -16.68 -9.58 -28.22
CA THR A 495 -15.37 -10.09 -27.84
C THR A 495 -14.69 -9.17 -26.82
N ASN A 496 -14.17 -9.74 -25.74
CA ASN A 496 -13.41 -8.97 -24.74
C ASN A 496 -12.01 -8.58 -25.24
N LEU A 497 -11.39 -7.57 -24.65
CA LEU A 497 -9.96 -7.32 -24.79
C LEU A 497 -9.16 -8.44 -24.07
N ASN A 498 -7.92 -8.65 -24.49
CA ASN A 498 -7.05 -9.71 -23.97
C ASN A 498 -6.44 -9.35 -22.60
N ILE A 499 -6.44 -8.07 -22.24
CA ILE A 499 -5.94 -7.57 -20.96
C ILE A 499 -7.15 -7.17 -20.11
N ASP A 500 -7.27 -7.79 -18.94
CA ASP A 500 -8.40 -7.61 -18.03
C ASP A 500 -8.58 -6.13 -17.62
N GLU A 501 -7.48 -5.42 -17.35
CA GLU A 501 -7.52 -4.01 -17.00
C GLU A 501 -8.00 -3.14 -18.17
N HIS A 502 -7.61 -3.47 -19.41
CA HIS A 502 -8.10 -2.78 -20.60
C HIS A 502 -9.60 -3.03 -20.81
N GLN A 503 -10.06 -4.27 -20.62
CA GLN A 503 -11.49 -4.59 -20.69
C GLN A 503 -12.29 -3.83 -19.65
N ALA A 504 -11.79 -3.74 -18.41
CA ALA A 504 -12.41 -2.95 -17.35
C ALA A 504 -12.50 -1.47 -17.74
N ILE A 505 -11.41 -0.88 -18.28
CA ILE A 505 -11.38 0.51 -18.73
C ILE A 505 -12.45 0.79 -19.79
N ILE A 506 -12.54 -0.02 -20.85
CA ILE A 506 -13.56 0.23 -21.89
C ILE A 506 -14.98 0.05 -21.36
N THR A 507 -15.18 -0.87 -20.41
CA THR A 507 -16.50 -1.09 -19.77
C THR A 507 -16.93 0.14 -18.97
N TYR A 508 -16.02 0.70 -18.16
CA TYR A 508 -16.29 1.96 -17.45
C TYR A 508 -16.46 3.13 -18.42
N LEU A 509 -15.69 3.19 -19.50
CA LEU A 509 -15.75 4.28 -20.49
C LEU A 509 -17.08 4.31 -21.23
N LEU A 510 -17.59 3.14 -21.64
CA LEU A 510 -18.91 3.03 -22.26
C LEU A 510 -20.01 3.46 -21.28
N GLY A 511 -19.95 2.99 -20.02
CA GLY A 511 -20.88 3.42 -18.99
C GLY A 511 -20.80 4.93 -18.67
N TYR A 512 -19.62 5.54 -18.81
CA TYR A 512 -19.41 6.98 -18.67
C TYR A 512 -20.11 7.75 -19.80
N TYR A 513 -20.00 7.30 -21.05
CA TYR A 513 -20.68 7.92 -22.19
C TYR A 513 -22.20 7.66 -22.21
N GLU A 514 -22.67 6.51 -21.75
CA GLU A 514 -24.10 6.21 -21.59
C GLU A 514 -24.80 7.17 -20.63
N GLN A 515 -24.07 7.74 -19.66
CA GLN A 515 -24.57 8.78 -18.75
C GLN A 515 -24.63 10.17 -19.40
N GLY A 516 -24.24 10.30 -20.68
CA GLY A 516 -24.22 11.57 -21.40
C GLY A 516 -23.05 12.49 -21.04
N LEU A 517 -22.01 11.96 -20.39
CA LEU A 517 -20.84 12.73 -19.98
C LEU A 517 -19.91 13.00 -21.20
N PRO A 518 -19.32 14.20 -21.31
CA PRO A 518 -18.50 14.57 -22.47
C PRO A 518 -17.13 13.88 -22.46
N PRO A 519 -16.45 13.71 -23.61
CA PRO A 519 -15.11 13.13 -23.68
C PRO A 519 -14.09 14.02 -22.94
N SER A 520 -13.75 13.63 -21.72
CA SER A 520 -12.77 14.30 -20.87
C SER A 520 -11.95 13.28 -20.10
N ALA A 521 -10.66 13.17 -20.43
CA ALA A 521 -9.74 12.26 -19.76
C ALA A 521 -9.66 12.53 -18.25
N SER A 522 -9.59 13.80 -17.85
CA SER A 522 -9.54 14.21 -16.44
C SER A 522 -10.80 13.81 -15.65
N ALA A 523 -11.98 14.00 -16.24
CA ALA A 523 -13.25 13.61 -15.62
C ALA A 523 -13.41 12.08 -15.58
N PHE A 524 -13.03 11.39 -16.65
CA PHE A 524 -13.07 9.92 -16.71
C PHE A 524 -12.12 9.27 -15.71
N ILE A 525 -10.90 9.81 -15.52
CA ILE A 525 -9.98 9.36 -14.47
C ILE A 525 -10.61 9.51 -13.08
N GLY A 526 -11.35 10.58 -12.83
CA GLY A 526 -12.11 10.76 -11.59
C GLY A 526 -13.27 9.77 -11.43
N TYR A 527 -13.87 9.33 -12.53
CA TYR A 527 -14.97 8.36 -12.56
C TYR A 527 -14.52 6.93 -12.25
N LEU A 528 -13.26 6.59 -12.52
CA LEU A 528 -12.74 5.25 -12.27
C LEU A 528 -12.59 4.95 -10.76
N PRO A 529 -13.09 3.80 -10.26
CA PRO A 529 -13.03 3.47 -8.84
C PRO A 529 -11.65 2.99 -8.37
N ASP A 530 -10.83 2.49 -9.31
CA ASP A 530 -9.57 1.80 -9.04
C ASP A 530 -8.35 2.64 -9.47
N GLU A 531 -7.38 2.79 -8.57
CA GLU A 531 -6.17 3.59 -8.81
C GLU A 531 -5.27 3.02 -9.92
N ARG A 532 -5.19 1.69 -10.04
CA ARG A 532 -4.41 1.04 -11.08
C ARG A 532 -5.01 1.32 -12.47
N LEU A 533 -6.33 1.32 -12.59
CA LEU A 533 -7.00 1.71 -13.84
C LEU A 533 -6.72 3.18 -14.19
N ARG A 534 -6.76 4.09 -13.20
CA ARG A 534 -6.42 5.51 -13.41
C ARG A 534 -5.01 5.69 -13.94
N ARG A 535 -4.03 4.97 -13.37
CA ARG A 535 -2.63 5.01 -13.85
C ARG A 535 -2.52 4.54 -15.30
N ILE A 536 -3.17 3.44 -15.67
CA ILE A 536 -3.16 2.91 -17.04
C ILE A 536 -3.79 3.91 -18.01
N VAL A 537 -4.94 4.50 -17.68
CA VAL A 537 -5.60 5.50 -18.52
C VAL A 537 -4.74 6.74 -18.68
N THR A 538 -4.11 7.21 -17.61
CA THR A 538 -3.20 8.37 -17.67
C THR A 538 -2.00 8.08 -18.58
N ASP A 539 -1.40 6.90 -18.46
CA ASP A 539 -0.29 6.46 -19.30
C ASP A 539 -0.71 6.31 -20.78
N ILE A 540 -1.89 5.73 -21.06
CA ILE A 540 -2.45 5.63 -22.42
C ILE A 540 -2.69 7.02 -23.00
N GLU A 541 -3.31 7.91 -22.22
CA GLU A 541 -3.62 9.26 -22.65
C GLU A 541 -2.33 10.03 -22.98
N MET A 542 -1.22 9.79 -22.29
CA MET A 542 0.07 10.41 -22.60
C MET A 542 0.76 9.89 -23.87
N MET A 543 0.21 8.86 -24.54
CA MET A 543 0.73 8.36 -25.80
C MET A 543 0.53 9.36 -26.96
N SER A 544 1.48 9.39 -27.89
CA SER A 544 1.32 10.13 -29.15
C SER A 544 0.52 9.29 -30.16
N ILE A 545 -0.71 9.70 -30.44
CA ILE A 545 -1.59 9.14 -31.47
C ILE A 545 -1.92 10.21 -32.52
N SER A 546 -2.29 9.81 -33.75
CA SER A 546 -2.76 10.77 -34.75
C SER A 546 -4.05 11.43 -34.28
N GLU A 547 -4.25 12.69 -34.69
CA GLU A 547 -5.46 13.46 -34.34
C GLU A 547 -6.68 12.97 -35.14
N GLU A 548 -6.45 12.38 -36.31
CA GLU A 548 -7.46 11.70 -37.12
C GLU A 548 -7.12 10.20 -37.21
N SER A 549 -8.12 9.35 -37.02
CA SER A 549 -8.04 7.90 -37.26
C SER A 549 -8.86 7.54 -38.48
N SER A 550 -8.32 6.68 -39.36
CA SER A 550 -9.13 6.09 -40.42
C SER A 550 -9.87 4.85 -39.92
N ASP A 551 -11.04 4.56 -40.51
CA ASP A 551 -11.77 3.32 -40.23
C ASP A 551 -10.92 2.06 -40.49
N GLN A 552 -10.05 2.13 -41.50
CA GLN A 552 -9.11 1.06 -41.80
C GLN A 552 -8.11 0.85 -40.67
N GLU A 553 -7.53 1.91 -40.11
CA GLU A 553 -6.57 1.83 -39.00
C GLU A 553 -7.21 1.23 -37.75
N LEU A 554 -8.40 1.69 -37.38
CA LEU A 554 -9.12 1.15 -36.22
C LEU A 554 -9.51 -0.32 -36.44
N THR A 555 -9.93 -0.68 -37.66
CA THR A 555 -10.24 -2.06 -38.05
C THR A 555 -9.00 -2.95 -37.95
N ASP A 556 -7.83 -2.46 -38.35
CA ASP A 556 -6.56 -3.19 -38.23
C ASP A 556 -6.20 -3.45 -36.76
N TYR A 557 -6.43 -2.48 -35.87
CA TYR A 557 -6.24 -2.69 -34.44
C TYR A 557 -7.23 -3.70 -33.86
N VAL A 558 -8.52 -3.62 -34.19
CA VAL A 558 -9.52 -4.61 -33.77
C VAL A 558 -9.15 -6.01 -34.27
N ASN A 559 -8.75 -6.14 -35.54
CA ASN A 559 -8.30 -7.40 -36.12
C ASN A 559 -7.09 -7.96 -35.37
N GLN A 560 -6.15 -7.11 -34.95
CA GLN A 560 -4.98 -7.51 -34.18
C GLN A 560 -5.37 -8.03 -32.77
N VAL A 561 -6.39 -7.45 -32.13
CA VAL A 561 -6.96 -7.94 -30.86
C VAL A 561 -7.61 -9.30 -31.05
N LEU A 562 -8.49 -9.44 -32.04
CA LEU A 562 -9.22 -10.68 -32.34
C LEU A 562 -8.27 -11.83 -32.76
N LYS A 563 -7.22 -11.49 -33.51
CA LYS A 563 -6.19 -12.45 -33.94
C LYS A 563 -5.49 -13.10 -32.74
N HIS A 564 -5.20 -12.34 -31.69
CA HIS A 564 -4.55 -12.90 -30.50
C HIS A 564 -5.45 -13.91 -29.77
N GLN A 565 -6.74 -13.62 -29.63
CA GLN A 565 -7.69 -14.57 -29.04
C GLN A 565 -7.82 -15.86 -29.85
N LYS A 566 -7.93 -15.74 -31.18
CA LYS A 566 -7.94 -16.91 -32.06
C LYS A 566 -6.68 -17.76 -31.87
N MET A 567 -5.51 -17.13 -31.71
CA MET A 567 -4.26 -17.82 -31.40
C MET A 567 -4.25 -18.51 -30.03
N LEU A 568 -4.83 -17.90 -28.98
CA LEU A 568 -4.98 -18.54 -27.67
C LEU A 568 -5.91 -19.76 -27.75
N ARG A 569 -7.05 -19.63 -28.42
CA ARG A 569 -8.00 -20.73 -28.62
C ARG A 569 -7.41 -21.89 -29.41
N ILE A 570 -6.56 -21.61 -30.40
CA ILE A 570 -5.78 -22.64 -31.11
C ILE A 570 -4.85 -23.38 -30.15
N LYS A 571 -4.14 -22.67 -29.27
CA LYS A 571 -3.25 -23.31 -28.28
C LYS A 571 -4.02 -24.18 -27.29
N GLU A 572 -5.17 -23.72 -26.80
CA GLU A 572 -6.03 -24.52 -25.91
C GLU A 572 -6.49 -25.80 -26.61
N LYS A 573 -6.98 -25.70 -27.85
CA LYS A 573 -7.37 -26.87 -28.64
C LYS A 573 -6.22 -27.80 -28.95
N GLU A 574 -5.00 -27.29 -29.12
CA GLU A 574 -3.81 -28.14 -29.28
C GLU A 574 -3.49 -28.95 -28.01
N VAL A 575 -3.81 -28.43 -26.83
CA VAL A 575 -3.71 -29.16 -25.56
C VAL A 575 -4.82 -30.21 -25.47
N GLU A 576 -6.08 -29.84 -25.74
CA GLU A 576 -7.21 -30.78 -25.77
C GLU A 576 -6.96 -31.94 -26.74
N ARG A 577 -6.40 -31.65 -27.92
CA ARG A 577 -6.05 -32.67 -28.92
C ARG A 577 -5.03 -33.68 -28.39
N LYS A 578 -3.98 -33.20 -27.71
CA LYS A 578 -2.95 -34.06 -27.11
C LYS A 578 -3.51 -34.90 -25.96
N GLU A 579 -4.50 -34.40 -25.25
CA GLU A 579 -5.19 -35.15 -24.19
C GLU A 579 -6.10 -36.25 -24.77
N ALA A 580 -6.86 -35.94 -25.83
CA ALA A 580 -7.65 -36.93 -26.57
C ALA A 580 -6.75 -38.04 -27.17
N GLU A 581 -5.59 -37.68 -27.71
CA GLU A 581 -4.56 -38.61 -28.20
C GLU A 581 -4.05 -39.54 -27.08
N ARG A 582 -3.76 -38.99 -25.89
CA ARG A 582 -3.34 -39.79 -24.71
C ARG A 582 -4.43 -40.75 -24.23
N LEU A 583 -5.69 -40.34 -24.29
CA LEU A 583 -6.85 -41.17 -23.94
C LEU A 583 -7.24 -42.16 -25.04
N LYS A 584 -6.56 -42.14 -26.20
CA LYS A 584 -6.86 -42.95 -27.40
C LYS A 584 -8.26 -42.71 -27.95
N ASP A 585 -8.83 -41.52 -27.73
CA ASP A 585 -10.10 -41.10 -28.34
C ASP A 585 -9.85 -40.45 -29.71
N TYR A 586 -9.64 -41.29 -30.72
CA TYR A 586 -9.32 -40.85 -32.08
C TYR A 586 -10.47 -40.08 -32.77
N ARG A 587 -11.72 -40.24 -32.32
CA ARG A 587 -12.85 -39.47 -32.87
C ARG A 587 -12.80 -38.03 -32.37
N GLN A 588 -12.62 -37.86 -31.06
CA GLN A 588 -12.49 -36.54 -30.45
C GLN A 588 -11.24 -35.81 -30.96
N GLU A 589 -10.12 -36.52 -31.11
CA GLU A 589 -8.89 -35.97 -31.68
C GLU A 589 -9.09 -35.39 -33.09
N ALA A 590 -9.75 -36.14 -33.99
CA ALA A 590 -10.03 -35.71 -35.35
C ALA A 590 -10.97 -34.49 -35.41
N GLN A 591 -11.96 -34.44 -34.51
CA GLN A 591 -12.87 -33.30 -34.39
C GLN A 591 -12.12 -32.03 -33.95
N ILE A 592 -11.31 -32.12 -32.89
CA ILE A 592 -10.50 -31.00 -32.41
C ILE A 592 -9.50 -30.52 -33.48
N ALA A 593 -8.89 -31.46 -34.23
CA ALA A 593 -8.00 -31.12 -35.33
C ALA A 593 -8.69 -30.32 -36.46
N MET A 594 -9.95 -30.66 -36.77
CA MET A 594 -10.74 -29.94 -37.77
C MET A 594 -11.12 -28.53 -37.29
N GLU A 595 -11.42 -28.36 -36.01
CA GLU A 595 -11.67 -27.06 -35.38
C GLU A 595 -10.41 -26.17 -35.37
N ILE A 596 -9.23 -26.73 -35.08
CA ILE A 596 -7.95 -26.02 -35.18
C ILE A 596 -7.70 -25.53 -36.62
N LEU A 597 -7.98 -26.38 -37.61
CA LEU A 597 -7.83 -26.02 -39.03
C LEU A 597 -8.77 -24.89 -39.44
N GLN A 598 -10.02 -24.90 -38.97
CA GLN A 598 -10.98 -23.82 -39.21
C GLN A 598 -10.52 -22.50 -38.57
N LEU A 599 -10.06 -22.54 -37.31
CA LEU A 599 -9.53 -21.36 -36.62
C LEU A 599 -8.31 -20.78 -37.34
N ARG A 600 -7.38 -21.63 -37.79
CA ARG A 600 -6.19 -21.20 -38.55
C ARG A 600 -6.52 -20.59 -39.92
N LYS A 601 -7.59 -21.03 -40.58
CA LYS A 601 -8.08 -20.42 -41.84
C LYS A 601 -8.73 -19.06 -41.62
N SER A 602 -9.10 -18.73 -40.39
CA SER A 602 -9.78 -17.48 -40.00
C SER A 602 -8.85 -16.42 -39.40
N LEU A 603 -7.56 -16.74 -39.24
CA LEU A 603 -6.48 -15.82 -38.86
C LEU A 603 -5.98 -15.03 -40.06
#